data_AF-A0A9N9J313-F1
#
_entry.id   AF-A0A9N9J313-F1
#
_cell.length_a   1.000
_cell.length_b   1.000
_cell.length_c   1.000
_cell.angle_alpha   90.00
_cell.angle_beta   90.00
_cell.angle_gamma   90.00
#
_symmetry.space_group_name_H-M   'P 1'
#
loop_
_entity.id
_entity.type
_entity.pdbx_description
1 polymer ?
#
loop_
_entity_poly.entity_id
_entity_poly.type
_entity_poly.pdbx_seq_one_letter_code
_entity_poly.pdbx_strand_id
1 'polypeptide(L)'
;MNFEDTHEKPEKIKNLEAPEGPDLESFIEKLGLYQFTKSKDDLKNFYDFAGPDFIWPSTMDVLERCIVFDYITDHEWSEGDIGKELATNTIAYRRLMESKTLDPSKGSHILLVHGKIERYGQQISASEYDEIVGKGFLYAPINETSPEDIKRKGLCLKPRHIDRYPTLKY
;
A
#
# COMPACT_ATOMS: atom_id res chain seq x y z
N MET A 1 21.83 -65.54 34.17
CA MET A 1 22.25 -64.15 34.38
C MET A 1 21.88 -63.39 33.13
N ASN A 2 20.93 -62.45 33.28
CA ASN A 2 20.48 -61.31 32.46
C ASN A 2 21.05 -61.19 31.03
N PHE A 3 20.28 -60.83 30.00
CA PHE A 3 19.52 -59.58 29.89
C PHE A 3 18.27 -59.76 29.02
N GLU A 4 17.15 -59.20 29.49
CA GLU A 4 15.97 -58.90 28.66
C GLU A 4 16.33 -57.76 27.70
N ASP A 5 16.10 -57.97 26.39
CA ASP A 5 16.27 -56.95 25.36
C ASP A 5 14.89 -56.47 24.93
N THR A 6 14.39 -55.44 25.61
CA THR A 6 13.19 -54.69 25.26
C THR A 6 13.51 -53.78 24.08
N HIS A 7 13.32 -54.27 22.86
CA HIS A 7 13.25 -53.40 21.68
C HIS A 7 11.90 -52.66 21.66
N GLU A 8 11.84 -51.55 22.40
CA GLU A 8 10.84 -50.51 22.17
C GLU A 8 11.00 -49.98 20.74
N LYS A 9 9.90 -50.07 19.99
CA LYS A 9 9.76 -49.54 18.64
C LYS A 9 9.76 -48.01 18.73
N PRO A 10 10.58 -47.28 17.94
CA PRO A 10 10.63 -45.83 18.07
C PRO A 10 9.28 -45.23 17.67
N GLU A 11 8.76 -44.40 18.56
CA GLU A 11 7.55 -43.59 18.38
C GLU A 11 7.65 -42.80 17.07
N LYS A 12 6.57 -42.84 16.29
CA LYS A 12 6.36 -41.90 15.19
C LYS A 12 6.24 -40.51 15.78
N ILE A 13 7.34 -39.76 15.79
CA ILE A 13 7.31 -38.32 15.95
C ILE A 13 6.61 -37.77 14.71
N LYS A 14 5.29 -37.55 14.81
CA LYS A 14 4.58 -36.63 13.93
C LYS A 14 4.94 -35.22 14.38
N ASN A 15 6.09 -34.73 13.92
CA ASN A 15 6.30 -33.29 13.84
C ASN A 15 5.40 -32.80 12.71
N LEU A 16 4.14 -32.54 13.04
CA LEU A 16 3.25 -31.73 12.24
C LEU A 16 3.65 -30.27 12.49
N GLU A 17 4.78 -29.86 11.93
CA GLU A 17 5.10 -28.45 11.82
C GLU A 17 4.50 -27.92 10.51
N ALA A 18 3.30 -27.36 10.64
CA ALA A 18 2.83 -26.26 9.81
C ALA A 18 1.97 -25.38 10.73
N PRO A 19 2.11 -24.05 10.70
CA PRO A 19 2.34 -23.27 9.49
C PRO A 19 3.61 -22.42 9.56
N GLU A 20 4.53 -22.60 8.61
CA GLU A 20 5.43 -21.50 8.27
C GLU A 20 4.54 -20.31 7.89
N GLY A 21 4.93 -19.11 8.33
CA GLY A 21 4.15 -17.90 8.12
C GLY A 21 3.78 -17.70 6.64
N PRO A 22 2.81 -16.82 6.35
CA PRO A 22 2.35 -16.56 5.00
C PRO A 22 3.53 -16.42 4.05
N ASP A 23 3.57 -17.29 3.05
CA ASP A 23 4.67 -17.37 2.11
C ASP A 23 4.83 -16.02 1.37
N LEU A 24 5.97 -15.37 1.59
CA LEU A 24 6.31 -14.10 0.96
C LEU A 24 6.23 -14.21 -0.56
N GLU A 25 6.62 -15.35 -1.14
CA GLU A 25 6.55 -15.57 -2.58
C GLU A 25 5.09 -15.56 -3.07
N SER A 26 4.21 -16.33 -2.42
CA SER A 26 2.77 -16.31 -2.68
C SER A 26 2.15 -14.92 -2.53
N PHE A 27 2.59 -14.13 -1.55
CA PHE A 27 2.15 -12.74 -1.37
C PHE A 27 2.58 -11.85 -2.55
N ILE A 28 3.85 -11.96 -2.96
CA ILE A 28 4.42 -11.20 -4.07
C ILE A 28 3.70 -11.53 -5.38
N GLU A 29 3.47 -12.81 -5.66
CA GLU A 29 2.76 -13.29 -6.85
C GLU A 29 1.32 -12.80 -6.87
N LYS A 30 0.58 -12.99 -5.77
CA LYS A 30 -0.82 -12.56 -5.63
C LYS A 30 -1.00 -11.06 -5.90
N LEU A 31 -0.06 -10.23 -5.43
CA LEU A 31 -0.12 -8.78 -5.58
C LEU A 31 0.59 -8.27 -6.84
N GLY A 32 1.26 -9.15 -7.58
CA GLY A 32 2.00 -8.81 -8.80
C GLY A 32 3.17 -7.84 -8.57
N LEU A 33 3.87 -7.92 -7.43
CA LEU A 33 4.87 -6.91 -7.05
C LEU A 33 6.16 -6.98 -7.88
N TYR A 34 6.41 -8.10 -8.57
CA TYR A 34 7.56 -8.25 -9.46
C TYR A 34 7.59 -7.29 -10.65
N GLN A 35 6.47 -6.63 -10.94
CA GLN A 35 6.41 -5.59 -11.95
C GLN A 35 7.01 -4.26 -11.45
N PHE A 36 7.10 -4.06 -10.12
CA PHE A 36 7.64 -2.85 -9.50
C PHE A 36 9.12 -2.99 -9.18
N THR A 37 9.56 -4.15 -8.67
CA THR A 37 10.95 -4.37 -8.28
C THR A 37 11.35 -5.85 -8.32
N LYS A 38 12.67 -6.09 -8.30
CA LYS A 38 13.30 -7.40 -8.05
C LYS A 38 14.08 -7.42 -6.73
N SER A 39 14.15 -6.30 -6.01
CA SER A 39 14.81 -6.17 -4.72
C SER A 39 14.05 -6.99 -3.67
N LYS A 40 14.71 -7.96 -3.05
CA LYS A 40 14.12 -8.76 -1.96
C LYS A 40 13.81 -7.89 -0.73
N ASP A 41 14.64 -6.90 -0.46
CA ASP A 41 14.48 -6.01 0.69
C ASP A 41 13.25 -5.12 0.51
N ASP A 42 13.04 -4.55 -0.68
CA ASP A 42 11.85 -3.75 -1.00
C ASP A 42 10.56 -4.58 -0.86
N LEU A 43 10.57 -5.81 -1.42
CA LEU A 43 9.43 -6.72 -1.34
C LEU A 43 9.12 -7.10 0.12
N LYS A 44 10.16 -7.33 0.94
CA LYS A 44 10.01 -7.61 2.36
C LYS A 44 9.48 -6.39 3.11
N ASN A 45 10.00 -5.18 2.84
CA ASN A 45 9.53 -3.96 3.47
C ASN A 45 8.04 -3.71 3.20
N PHE A 46 7.61 -3.94 1.96
CA PHE A 46 6.20 -3.83 1.61
C PHE A 46 5.33 -4.90 2.29
N TYR A 47 5.82 -6.14 2.36
CA TYR A 47 5.14 -7.22 3.10
C TYR A 47 4.98 -6.89 4.59
N ASP A 48 6.04 -6.42 5.25
CA ASP A 48 6.03 -6.04 6.66
C ASP A 48 5.06 -4.87 6.92
N PHE A 49 4.93 -3.93 5.98
CA PHE A 49 3.96 -2.84 6.05
C PHE A 49 2.51 -3.32 5.87
N ALA A 50 2.25 -4.05 4.79
CA ALA A 50 0.89 -4.35 4.36
C ALA A 50 0.24 -5.49 5.16
N GLY A 51 1.08 -6.42 5.64
CA GLY A 51 0.64 -7.67 6.24
C GLY A 51 0.20 -8.70 5.20
N PRO A 52 0.16 -9.99 5.58
CA PRO A 52 -0.02 -11.09 4.64
C PRO A 52 -1.38 -11.17 3.97
N ASP A 53 -2.41 -10.69 4.66
CA ASP A 53 -3.80 -10.71 4.17
C ASP A 53 -4.13 -9.51 3.29
N PHE A 54 -3.13 -8.68 2.97
CA PHE A 54 -3.35 -7.50 2.15
C PHE A 54 -3.89 -7.86 0.76
N ILE A 55 -4.80 -7.01 0.30
CA ILE A 55 -5.39 -7.03 -1.03
C ILE A 55 -5.49 -5.58 -1.48
N TRP A 56 -5.02 -5.32 -2.70
CA TRP A 56 -5.19 -4.02 -3.35
C TRP A 56 -6.68 -3.68 -3.47
N PRO A 57 -7.08 -2.43 -3.18
CA PRO A 57 -8.40 -1.95 -3.58
C PRO A 57 -8.60 -2.19 -5.09
N SER A 58 -9.73 -2.80 -5.47
CA SER A 58 -10.15 -3.05 -6.86
C SER A 58 -10.16 -1.80 -7.77
N THR A 59 -10.34 -0.62 -7.21
CA THR A 59 -10.35 0.69 -7.88
C THR A 59 -8.96 1.29 -8.05
N MET A 60 -7.94 0.69 -7.44
CA MET A 60 -6.56 1.15 -7.52
C MET A 60 -5.91 0.58 -8.78
N ASP A 61 -5.48 1.49 -9.67
CA ASP A 61 -4.79 1.12 -10.90
C ASP A 61 -3.30 0.78 -10.64
N VAL A 62 -2.60 0.29 -11.68
CA VAL A 62 -1.20 -0.14 -11.55
C VAL A 62 -0.24 1.00 -11.20
N LEU A 63 -0.51 2.23 -11.65
CA LEU A 63 0.32 3.39 -11.36
C LEU A 63 0.20 3.75 -9.89
N GLU A 64 -1.02 3.78 -9.36
CA GLU A 64 -1.26 4.03 -7.94
C GLU A 64 -0.66 2.96 -7.05
N ARG A 65 -0.73 1.69 -7.44
CA ARG A 65 -0.07 0.60 -6.72
C ARG A 65 1.45 0.78 -6.70
N CYS A 66 2.04 1.20 -7.83
CA CYS A 66 3.47 1.50 -7.92
C CYS A 66 3.85 2.63 -6.95
N ILE A 67 3.05 3.69 -6.88
CA ILE A 67 3.32 4.82 -6.00
C ILE A 67 3.19 4.44 -4.54
N VAL A 68 2.14 3.70 -4.19
CA VAL A 68 1.98 3.19 -2.82
C VAL A 68 3.15 2.28 -2.45
N PHE A 69 3.66 1.49 -3.40
CA PHE A 69 4.86 0.68 -3.22
C PHE A 69 6.08 1.58 -2.97
N ASP A 70 6.32 2.60 -3.81
CA ASP A 70 7.44 3.53 -3.70
C ASP A 70 7.43 4.30 -2.37
N TYR A 71 6.25 4.71 -1.88
CA TYR A 71 6.12 5.34 -0.56
C TYR A 71 6.65 4.47 0.58
N ILE A 72 6.65 3.15 0.42
CA ILE A 72 7.12 2.20 1.43
C ILE A 72 8.60 1.85 1.23
N THR A 73 9.04 1.75 -0.02
CA THR A 73 10.35 1.14 -0.33
C THR A 73 11.42 2.15 -0.71
N ASP A 74 11.05 3.32 -1.23
CA ASP A 74 12.03 4.34 -1.59
C ASP A 74 12.44 5.16 -0.35
N HIS A 75 13.75 5.20 -0.11
CA HIS A 75 14.38 5.95 0.97
C HIS A 75 13.99 7.43 1.01
N GLU A 76 13.62 8.05 -0.12
CA GLU A 76 13.16 9.44 -0.16
C GLU A 76 11.92 9.69 0.73
N TRP A 77 11.11 8.64 0.96
CA TRP A 77 9.89 8.72 1.77
C TRP A 77 10.05 8.17 3.18
N SER A 78 11.24 7.74 3.55
CA SER A 78 11.53 7.12 4.86
C SER A 78 11.61 8.13 6.02
N GLU A 79 11.71 9.43 5.72
CA GLU A 79 11.78 10.47 6.73
C GLU A 79 10.46 10.59 7.49
N GLY A 80 10.52 10.45 8.82
CA GLY A 80 9.38 10.72 9.71
C GLY A 80 8.13 9.85 9.47
N ASP A 81 8.29 8.64 8.91
CA ASP A 81 7.20 7.74 8.51
C ASP A 81 6.20 8.35 7.49
N ILE A 82 6.56 9.45 6.82
CA ILE A 82 5.71 10.17 5.87
C ILE A 82 5.23 9.23 4.74
N GLY A 83 6.13 8.39 4.23
CA GLY A 83 5.79 7.40 3.20
C GLY A 83 4.72 6.40 3.65
N LYS A 84 4.86 5.81 4.84
CA LYS A 84 3.87 4.87 5.38
C LYS A 84 2.51 5.54 5.58
N GLU A 85 2.52 6.79 5.99
CA GLU A 85 1.31 7.57 6.20
C GLU A 85 0.61 7.90 4.86
N LEU A 86 1.37 8.32 3.83
CA LEU A 86 0.85 8.53 2.47
C LEU A 86 0.29 7.23 1.86
N ALA A 87 1.00 6.11 2.01
CA ALA A 87 0.55 4.80 1.57
C ALA A 87 -0.77 4.40 2.25
N THR A 88 -0.83 4.55 3.58
CA THR A 88 -2.03 4.25 4.38
C THR A 88 -3.22 5.11 3.94
N ASN A 89 -3.02 6.41 3.77
CA ASN A 89 -4.06 7.34 3.35
C ASN A 89 -4.54 7.06 1.93
N THR A 90 -3.63 6.72 1.01
CA THR A 90 -3.96 6.38 -0.39
C THR A 90 -4.78 5.10 -0.49
N ILE A 91 -4.39 4.06 0.26
CA ILE A 91 -5.16 2.81 0.34
C ILE A 91 -6.54 3.07 0.95
N ALA A 92 -6.61 3.84 2.04
CA ALA A 92 -7.88 4.17 2.70
C ALA A 92 -8.82 4.96 1.78
N TYR A 93 -8.30 5.93 1.04
CA TYR A 93 -9.07 6.68 0.05
C TYR A 93 -9.73 5.77 -0.98
N ARG A 94 -8.97 4.85 -1.58
CA ARG A 94 -9.51 3.90 -2.56
C ARG A 94 -10.57 2.97 -1.95
N ARG A 95 -10.37 2.50 -0.72
CA ARG A 95 -11.39 1.73 0.00
C ARG A 95 -12.68 2.53 0.24
N LEU A 96 -12.57 3.82 0.59
CA LEU A 96 -13.72 4.71 0.77
C LEU A 96 -14.50 4.94 -0.53
N MET A 97 -13.79 5.05 -1.65
CA MET A 97 -14.38 5.15 -2.99
C MET A 97 -15.15 3.87 -3.36
N GLU A 98 -14.56 2.70 -3.07
CA GLU A 98 -15.20 1.39 -3.31
C GLU A 98 -16.46 1.18 -2.49
N SER A 99 -16.41 1.53 -1.20
CA SER A 99 -17.55 1.38 -0.30
C SER A 99 -18.65 2.42 -0.56
N LYS A 100 -18.39 3.44 -1.40
CA LYS A 100 -19.31 4.56 -1.68
C LYS A 100 -19.82 5.23 -0.40
N THR A 101 -18.94 5.35 0.60
CA THR A 101 -19.27 5.89 1.93
C THR A 101 -19.00 7.38 2.07
N LEU A 102 -18.39 8.00 1.06
CA LEU A 102 -18.16 9.44 1.05
C LEU A 102 -19.47 10.20 0.86
N ASP A 103 -19.63 11.31 1.57
CA ASP A 103 -20.84 12.13 1.57
C ASP A 103 -20.62 13.44 0.79
N PRO A 104 -21.10 13.56 -0.45
CA PRO A 104 -20.93 14.77 -1.26
C PRO A 104 -21.65 16.01 -0.72
N SER A 105 -22.57 15.86 0.25
CA SER A 105 -23.24 17.00 0.87
C SER A 105 -22.35 17.76 1.86
N LYS A 106 -21.28 17.12 2.34
CA LYS A 106 -20.34 17.68 3.32
C LYS A 106 -19.17 18.43 2.70
N GLY A 107 -18.92 18.24 1.41
CA GLY A 107 -17.81 18.88 0.70
C GLY A 107 -17.58 18.28 -0.67
N SER A 108 -16.61 18.83 -1.40
CA SER A 108 -16.12 18.26 -2.65
C SER A 108 -14.85 17.42 -2.45
N HIS A 109 -14.17 17.58 -1.32
CA HIS A 109 -12.90 16.96 -0.99
C HIS A 109 -12.88 16.46 0.47
N ILE A 110 -11.97 15.55 0.76
CA ILE A 110 -11.67 15.05 2.10
C ILE A 110 -10.18 15.17 2.42
N LEU A 111 -9.89 15.39 3.70
CA LEU A 111 -8.55 15.24 4.27
C LEU A 111 -8.47 13.91 5.00
N LEU A 112 -7.51 13.07 4.63
CA LEU A 112 -7.21 11.81 5.29
C LEU A 112 -5.93 11.92 6.11
N VAL A 113 -6.04 11.42 7.33
CA VAL A 113 -4.94 11.30 8.31
C VAL A 113 -5.11 9.95 9.02
N HIS A 114 -4.04 9.17 9.10
CA HIS A 114 -3.95 7.81 9.62
C HIS A 114 -5.05 6.89 9.06
N GLY A 115 -5.33 7.00 7.76
CA GLY A 115 -6.35 6.23 7.05
C GLY A 115 -7.79 6.60 7.40
N LYS A 116 -8.02 7.73 8.08
CA LYS A 116 -9.35 8.18 8.52
C LYS A 116 -9.67 9.56 7.97
N ILE A 117 -10.96 9.80 7.73
CA ILE A 117 -11.45 11.12 7.31
C ILE A 117 -11.35 12.05 8.52
N GLU A 118 -10.43 13.00 8.46
CA GLU A 118 -10.26 14.04 9.48
C GLU A 118 -11.27 15.17 9.26
N ARG A 119 -11.46 15.58 8.00
CA ARG A 119 -12.45 16.60 7.63
C ARG A 119 -12.92 16.48 6.18
N TYR A 120 -14.11 17.03 5.94
CA TYR A 120 -14.60 17.38 4.62
C TYR A 120 -14.25 18.84 4.32
N GLY A 121 -14.06 19.17 3.05
CA GLY A 121 -13.72 20.51 2.62
C GLY A 121 -14.05 20.78 1.15
N GLN A 122 -13.71 21.99 0.71
CA GLN A 122 -13.78 22.38 -0.68
C GLN A 122 -12.43 22.21 -1.36
N GLN A 123 -12.40 22.24 -2.69
CA GLN A 123 -11.16 22.27 -3.44
C GLN A 123 -10.28 23.43 -2.94
N ILE A 124 -9.03 23.14 -2.61
CA ILE A 124 -8.04 24.13 -2.17
C ILE A 124 -7.18 24.57 -3.36
N SER A 125 -6.58 25.74 -3.25
CA SER A 125 -5.60 26.24 -4.22
C SER A 125 -4.30 25.43 -4.20
N ALA A 126 -3.49 25.54 -5.25
CA ALA A 126 -2.17 24.90 -5.29
C ALA A 126 -1.25 25.42 -4.17
N SER A 127 -1.32 26.72 -3.84
CA SER A 127 -0.54 27.29 -2.74
C SER A 127 -0.95 26.73 -1.37
N GLU A 128 -2.26 26.58 -1.12
CA GLU A 128 -2.74 25.95 0.12
C GLU A 128 -2.38 24.47 0.16
N TYR A 129 -2.33 23.81 -0.99
CA TYR A 129 -1.86 22.44 -1.10
C TYR A 129 -0.37 22.32 -0.74
N ASP A 130 0.49 23.20 -1.26
CA ASP A 130 1.92 23.21 -0.96
C ASP A 130 2.22 23.40 0.54
N GLU A 131 1.36 24.10 1.28
CA GLU A 131 1.48 24.25 2.74
C GLU A 131 1.14 22.99 3.54
N ILE A 132 0.42 22.04 2.93
CA ILE A 132 0.02 20.77 3.56
C ILE A 132 0.77 19.56 3.00
N VAL A 133 1.37 19.68 1.81
CA VAL A 133 2.24 18.68 1.20
C VAL A 133 3.44 18.39 2.10
N GLY A 134 3.81 17.12 2.21
CA GLY A 134 4.94 16.68 3.02
C GLY A 134 4.61 16.43 4.50
N LYS A 135 3.34 16.55 4.91
CA LYS A 135 2.88 16.23 6.27
C LYS A 135 2.27 14.83 6.42
N GLY A 136 2.37 13.99 5.39
CA GLY A 136 1.76 12.65 5.34
C GLY A 136 0.26 12.64 5.01
N PHE A 137 -0.41 13.80 5.06
CA PHE A 137 -1.84 13.87 4.78
C PHE A 137 -2.17 13.69 3.30
N LEU A 138 -3.35 13.14 3.02
CA LEU A 138 -3.91 13.09 1.67
C LEU A 138 -5.14 13.99 1.58
N TYR A 139 -5.12 14.95 0.66
CA TYR A 139 -6.30 15.76 0.32
C TYR A 139 -6.81 15.38 -1.05
N ALA A 140 -7.98 14.76 -1.12
CA ALA A 140 -8.50 14.11 -2.33
C ALA A 140 -9.96 14.47 -2.60
N PRO A 141 -10.39 14.52 -3.88
CA PRO A 141 -11.79 14.76 -4.24
C PRO A 141 -12.69 13.58 -3.82
N ILE A 142 -13.98 13.85 -3.59
CA ILE A 142 -14.98 12.81 -3.30
C ILE A 142 -15.48 12.12 -4.57
N ASN A 143 -15.45 12.83 -5.70
CA ASN A 143 -15.85 12.31 -7.00
C ASN A 143 -14.75 12.55 -8.02
N GLU A 144 -14.26 11.49 -8.66
CA GLU A 144 -13.29 11.55 -9.76
C GLU A 144 -14.04 11.60 -11.10
N THR A 145 -14.84 12.64 -11.30
CA THR A 145 -15.68 12.79 -12.51
C THR A 145 -15.04 13.67 -13.59
N SER A 146 -13.94 14.37 -13.30
CA SER A 146 -13.32 15.27 -14.28
C SER A 146 -11.99 14.73 -14.83
N PRO A 147 -11.68 14.98 -16.12
CA PRO A 147 -10.35 14.73 -16.68
C PRO A 147 -9.23 15.46 -15.94
N GLU A 148 -9.53 16.52 -15.19
CA GLU A 148 -8.57 17.25 -14.36
C GLU A 148 -8.21 16.50 -13.08
N ASP A 149 -9.14 15.75 -12.48
CA ASP A 149 -8.87 14.89 -11.33
C ASP A 149 -7.90 13.76 -11.71
N ILE A 150 -8.06 13.21 -12.92
CA ILE A 150 -7.17 12.21 -13.51
C ILE A 150 -5.80 12.82 -13.85
N LYS A 151 -5.75 14.06 -14.37
CA LYS A 151 -4.48 14.78 -14.62
C LYS A 151 -3.77 15.18 -13.32
N ARG A 152 -4.50 15.48 -12.25
CA ARG A 152 -3.96 15.79 -10.92
C ARG A 152 -3.46 14.56 -10.18
N LYS A 153 -3.98 13.35 -10.46
CA LYS A 153 -3.26 12.11 -10.12
C LYS A 153 -1.83 12.19 -10.66
N GLY A 154 -1.63 12.51 -11.95
CA GLY A 154 -0.28 12.71 -12.50
C GLY A 154 0.55 13.89 -11.96
N LEU A 155 -0.01 14.83 -11.19
CA LEU A 155 0.68 15.99 -10.61
C LEU A 155 0.96 15.83 -9.10
N CYS A 156 0.06 15.19 -8.34
CA CYS A 156 0.32 14.76 -6.96
C CYS A 156 1.33 13.61 -6.90
N LEU A 157 1.50 12.89 -8.01
CA LEU A 157 2.28 11.67 -8.12
C LEU A 157 3.56 11.87 -8.96
N LYS A 158 4.08 13.09 -9.08
CA LYS A 158 5.43 13.30 -9.60
C LYS A 158 6.44 13.14 -8.46
N PRO A 159 7.10 11.98 -8.28
CA PRO A 159 8.44 12.02 -7.72
C PRO A 159 9.28 12.95 -8.60
N ARG A 160 10.24 13.66 -8.02
CA ARG A 160 11.13 14.58 -8.76
C ARG A 160 11.94 13.91 -9.89
N HIS A 161 11.79 12.60 -10.10
CA HIS A 161 12.44 11.82 -11.14
C HIS A 161 11.45 10.96 -11.94
N ILE A 162 10.75 11.58 -12.90
CA ILE A 162 10.02 10.87 -13.98
C ILE A 162 10.97 10.08 -14.91
N ASP A 163 12.27 10.35 -14.85
CA ASP A 163 13.26 9.74 -15.76
C ASP A 163 13.55 8.26 -15.47
N ARG A 164 12.98 7.67 -14.40
CA ARG A 164 13.13 6.23 -14.10
C ARG A 164 12.06 5.32 -14.73
N TYR A 165 11.00 5.88 -15.34
CA TYR A 165 9.90 5.08 -15.84
C TYR A 165 9.93 4.98 -17.37
N PRO A 166 10.25 3.81 -17.96
CA PRO A 166 10.03 3.60 -19.38
C PRO A 166 8.53 3.76 -19.67
N THR A 167 8.23 4.52 -20.72
CA THR A 167 6.89 4.74 -21.24
C THR A 167 6.17 3.40 -21.44
N LEU A 168 5.23 3.08 -20.55
CA LEU A 168 4.26 2.01 -20.78
C LEU A 168 3.41 2.46 -21.98
N LYS A 169 3.72 1.89 -23.15
CA LYS A 169 2.91 2.05 -24.36
C LYS A 169 1.61 1.28 -24.16
N TYR A 170 0.50 2.02 -24.23
CA TYR A 170 -0.85 1.50 -24.36
C TYR A 170 -1.00 0.69 -25.67
#